data_AF-A0A0P4W8L8-F1
#
_entry.id   AF-A0A0P4W8L8-F1
#
_cell.length_a   1.000
_cell.length_b   1.000
_cell.length_c   1.000
_cell.angle_alpha   90.00
_cell.angle_beta   90.00
_cell.angle_gamma   90.00
#
_symmetry.space_group_name_H-M   'P 1'
#
loop_
_entity.id
_entity.type
_entity.pdbx_description
1 polymer ?
#
loop_
_entity_poly.entity_id
_entity_poly.type
_entity_poly.pdbx_seq_one_letter_code
_entity_poly.pdbx_strand_id
1 'polypeptide(L)'
;MACSYADGLSKYENKGKLGLPEKFDTAEEVERKVQILAGWMRESKHTVIHTGAGISTAAGIPDFRGPNGVWTLEKEGLKPDVNISWDDARPTLTHMAIVSLEQRGYVQYVVTQNIDGLHLRSGLQRQKLAELHGDMFVDKCNLCQRQFVRSSAATTVGQKSEGKACPAKRGNGRRCRGKLHDNILDWEDGLPDADLDLAISHSCVADLSLCLGTTLQIVPSGNIPVDTKKRGGRLVICNLQPTKQDRHADLIINTYVDILMKRLLELLDVPLLPYSAEDDPLKISQLLLQSSIAESSGNGVFEPIEWTIPEEWVKDKDLAERVKSRKVIRKRPGVKDEVQGRKKVKTESGHVQREENDKEEDELDLCHKNGEVLKEKSDRNEEEDEEELIGETCVIEDAEERETGKTEQEEGNAVIKSERENGIKTESEIKNEEEHKLEMSEVKVKTEEIVKKEESDNTIKSEREDLIKTENEIQEKNEKSERNEVYTNGNSTPSAVQEEGDSEPGVTGPENRSSDIQNDLAT
;
A
#
# COMPACT_ATOMS: atom_id res chain seq x y z
N MET A 1 10.43 -13.08 -0.06
CA MET A 1 10.90 -11.96 0.78
C MET A 1 10.43 -10.66 0.15
N ALA A 2 10.05 -9.66 0.93
CA ALA A 2 9.57 -8.39 0.39
C ALA A 2 10.61 -7.64 -0.45
N CYS A 3 11.87 -7.60 0.00
CA CYS A 3 12.93 -6.86 -0.71
C CYS A 3 13.33 -7.49 -2.05
N SER A 4 13.05 -8.77 -2.29
CA SER A 4 13.49 -9.45 -3.52
C SER A 4 12.73 -9.01 -4.76
N TYR A 5 11.64 -8.26 -4.61
CA TYR A 5 10.93 -7.62 -5.72
C TYR A 5 11.87 -6.74 -6.56
N ALA A 6 12.67 -5.91 -5.88
CA ALA A 6 13.59 -4.98 -6.53
C ALA A 6 14.66 -5.68 -7.37
N ASP A 7 15.14 -6.84 -6.91
CA ASP A 7 16.14 -7.64 -7.61
C ASP A 7 15.59 -8.21 -8.95
N GLY A 8 14.27 -8.32 -9.10
CA GLY A 8 13.63 -8.89 -10.28
C GLY A 8 13.27 -7.88 -11.39
N LEU A 9 13.36 -6.58 -11.11
CA LEU A 9 13.04 -5.50 -12.04
C LEU A 9 14.18 -5.22 -13.03
N SER A 10 13.85 -4.60 -14.16
CA SER A 10 14.85 -4.04 -15.07
C SER A 10 15.66 -2.94 -14.39
N LYS A 11 16.91 -2.76 -14.85
CA LYS A 11 17.74 -1.65 -14.39
C LYS A 11 17.11 -0.33 -14.82
N TYR A 12 17.06 0.63 -13.89
CA TYR A 12 16.49 1.94 -14.14
C TYR A 12 17.22 2.99 -13.32
N GLU A 13 17.78 4.00 -13.99
CA GLU A 13 18.67 4.98 -13.34
C GLU A 13 17.90 5.95 -12.45
N ASN A 14 16.71 6.37 -12.88
CA ASN A 14 15.95 7.40 -12.17
C ASN A 14 15.01 6.81 -11.11
N LYS A 15 15.52 6.61 -9.88
CA LYS A 15 14.69 6.17 -8.74
C LYS A 15 13.98 7.33 -8.01
N GLY A 16 14.17 8.57 -8.45
CA GLY A 16 13.65 9.79 -7.81
C GLY A 16 14.53 10.31 -6.67
N LYS A 17 13.96 11.15 -5.80
CA LYS A 17 14.62 11.66 -4.60
C LYS A 17 14.54 10.62 -3.48
N LEU A 18 15.70 10.23 -2.95
CA LEU A 18 15.88 9.14 -1.99
C LEU A 18 16.41 9.69 -0.65
N GLY A 19 16.05 9.04 0.46
CA GLY A 19 16.62 9.31 1.78
C GLY A 19 16.40 10.75 2.28
N LEU A 20 15.33 11.42 1.84
CA LEU A 20 15.03 12.76 2.35
C LEU A 20 14.77 12.71 3.87
N PRO A 21 15.16 13.75 4.63
CA PRO A 21 14.93 13.79 6.07
C PRO A 21 13.44 13.68 6.41
N GLU A 22 13.14 12.89 7.43
CA GLU A 22 11.81 12.80 8.01
C GLU A 22 11.49 14.04 8.85
N LYS A 23 10.20 14.37 8.92
CA LYS A 23 9.64 15.43 9.75
C LYS A 23 8.61 14.83 10.67
N PHE A 24 8.49 15.42 11.86
CA PHE A 24 7.54 15.01 12.88
C PHE A 24 6.87 16.25 13.46
N ASP A 25 5.56 16.35 13.33
CA ASP A 25 4.74 17.32 14.05
C ASP A 25 4.72 16.96 15.54
N THR A 26 4.50 17.95 16.42
CA THR A 26 4.30 17.64 17.86
C THR A 26 2.97 16.92 18.07
N ALA A 27 2.79 16.27 19.23
CA ALA A 27 1.55 15.57 19.56
C ALA A 27 0.33 16.51 19.51
N GLU A 28 0.47 17.75 19.98
CA GLU A 28 -0.57 18.78 19.96
C GLU A 28 -0.90 19.22 18.53
N GLU A 29 0.12 19.36 17.68
CA GLU A 29 -0.06 19.69 16.27
C GLU A 29 -0.76 18.56 15.52
N VAL A 30 -0.36 17.30 15.75
CA VAL A 30 -1.03 16.12 15.20
C VAL A 30 -2.49 16.11 15.62
N GLU A 31 -2.79 16.23 16.91
CA GLU A 31 -4.17 16.24 17.41
C GLU A 31 -5.02 17.31 16.71
N ARG A 32 -4.52 18.55 16.65
CA ARG A 32 -5.23 19.65 15.98
C ARG A 32 -5.46 19.36 14.50
N LYS A 33 -4.47 18.82 13.79
CA LYS A 33 -4.57 18.51 12.36
C LYS A 33 -5.53 17.34 12.11
N VAL A 34 -5.52 16.30 12.95
CA VAL A 34 -6.44 15.15 12.84
C VAL A 34 -7.88 15.59 13.14
N GLN A 35 -8.11 16.52 14.06
CA GLN A 35 -9.44 17.11 14.28
C GLN A 35 -9.98 17.84 13.03
N ILE A 36 -9.12 18.59 12.33
CA ILE A 36 -9.48 19.24 11.05
C ILE A 36 -9.83 18.18 10.00
N LEU A 37 -8.98 17.14 9.86
CA LEU A 37 -9.23 16.03 8.94
C LEU A 37 -10.55 15.33 9.24
N ALA A 38 -10.84 15.01 10.51
CA ALA A 38 -12.09 14.40 10.93
C ALA A 38 -13.30 15.29 10.58
N GLY A 39 -13.19 16.61 10.78
CA GLY A 39 -14.21 17.57 10.32
C GLY A 39 -14.46 17.48 8.82
N TRP A 40 -13.40 17.50 8.01
CA TRP A 40 -13.51 17.41 6.56
C TRP A 40 -14.04 16.06 6.07
N MET A 41 -13.71 14.96 6.74
CA MET A 41 -14.25 13.65 6.42
C MET A 41 -15.74 13.52 6.74
N ARG A 42 -16.24 14.17 7.80
CA ARG A 42 -17.69 14.23 8.07
C ARG A 42 -18.45 15.05 7.03
N GLU A 43 -17.82 16.08 6.46
CA GLU A 43 -18.43 16.94 5.43
C GLU A 43 -18.35 16.34 4.01
N SER A 44 -17.32 15.54 3.75
CA SER A 44 -17.03 14.94 2.45
C SER A 44 -18.10 13.90 2.08
N LYS A 45 -18.65 14.00 0.87
CA LYS A 45 -19.57 12.99 0.32
C LYS A 45 -18.84 11.92 -0.48
N HIS A 46 -17.63 12.23 -0.93
CA HIS A 46 -16.80 11.33 -1.72
C HIS A 46 -15.33 11.54 -1.35
N THR A 47 -14.83 10.71 -0.45
CA THR A 47 -13.44 10.66 -0.01
C THR A 47 -12.69 9.57 -0.77
N VAL A 48 -11.50 9.89 -1.27
CA VAL A 48 -10.57 8.94 -1.89
C VAL A 48 -9.30 8.87 -1.07
N ILE A 49 -8.85 7.66 -0.75
CA ILE A 49 -7.57 7.44 -0.07
C ILE A 49 -6.52 6.99 -1.10
N HIS A 50 -5.32 7.56 -1.02
CA HIS A 50 -4.19 7.21 -1.86
C HIS A 50 -3.07 6.65 -0.99
N THR A 51 -2.68 5.39 -1.21
CA THR A 51 -1.69 4.71 -0.35
C THR A 51 -0.40 4.41 -1.09
N GLY A 52 0.72 4.49 -0.37
CA GLY A 52 2.02 4.01 -0.80
C GLY A 52 2.71 3.18 0.28
N ALA A 53 3.96 2.79 0.03
CA ALA A 53 4.66 1.78 0.81
C ALA A 53 4.81 2.12 2.30
N GLY A 54 4.74 3.41 2.66
CA GLY A 54 4.80 3.87 4.05
C GLY A 54 3.68 3.34 4.94
N ILE A 55 2.55 2.85 4.40
CA ILE A 55 1.50 2.22 5.23
C ILE A 55 1.80 0.77 5.63
N SER A 56 2.82 0.16 5.00
CA SER A 56 3.20 -1.24 5.17
C SER A 56 4.51 -1.41 5.95
N THR A 57 5.20 -0.32 6.29
CA THR A 57 6.45 -0.36 7.08
C THR A 57 6.27 -0.98 8.47
N ALA A 58 5.15 -0.70 9.13
CA ALA A 58 4.79 -1.33 10.41
C ALA A 58 4.51 -2.84 10.31
N ALA A 59 4.27 -3.38 9.10
CA ALA A 59 4.17 -4.81 8.85
C ALA A 59 5.53 -5.48 8.57
N GLY A 60 6.64 -4.73 8.64
CA GLY A 60 7.98 -5.24 8.32
C GLY A 60 8.30 -5.29 6.82
N ILE A 61 7.51 -4.60 5.99
CA ILE A 61 7.79 -4.42 4.56
C ILE A 61 8.48 -3.06 4.40
N PRO A 62 9.74 -2.99 3.95
CA PRO A 62 10.41 -1.71 3.80
C PRO A 62 9.75 -0.86 2.71
N ASP A 63 9.80 0.46 2.88
CA ASP A 63 9.42 1.36 1.81
C ASP A 63 10.50 1.44 0.73
N PHE A 64 10.30 2.31 -0.26
CA PHE A 64 11.23 2.47 -1.37
C PHE A 64 12.24 3.61 -1.19
N ARG A 65 11.87 4.71 -0.53
CA ARG A 65 12.60 6.00 -0.58
C ARG A 65 12.83 6.64 0.78
N GLY A 66 12.34 6.03 1.85
CA GLY A 66 12.63 6.37 3.23
C GLY A 66 14.13 6.31 3.52
N PRO A 67 14.56 6.73 4.71
CA PRO A 67 15.96 6.63 5.13
C PRO A 67 16.53 5.21 4.97
N ASN A 68 15.72 4.19 5.25
CA ASN A 68 16.07 2.77 5.11
C ASN A 68 15.30 2.09 3.96
N GLY A 69 14.84 2.88 2.97
CA GLY A 69 14.06 2.37 1.85
C GLY A 69 14.93 1.56 0.87
N VAL A 70 14.29 0.66 0.12
CA VAL A 70 14.96 -0.26 -0.82
C VAL A 70 15.89 0.48 -1.79
N TRP A 71 15.43 1.56 -2.44
CA TRP A 71 16.25 2.31 -3.41
C TRP A 71 17.29 3.18 -2.72
N THR A 72 17.01 3.68 -1.52
CA THR A 72 17.96 4.47 -0.72
C THR A 72 19.17 3.60 -0.36
N LEU A 73 18.93 2.40 0.15
CA LEU A 73 19.98 1.46 0.53
C LEU A 73 20.70 0.88 -0.70
N GLU A 74 19.98 0.57 -1.80
CA GLU A 74 20.60 0.11 -3.04
C GLU A 74 21.65 1.11 -3.55
N LYS A 75 21.35 2.42 -3.49
CA LYS A 75 22.29 3.48 -3.88
C LYS A 75 23.57 3.48 -3.04
N GLU A 76 23.50 3.00 -1.81
CA GLU A 76 24.63 2.86 -0.87
C GLU A 76 25.29 1.47 -0.96
N GLY A 77 24.81 0.58 -1.84
CA GLY A 77 25.28 -0.81 -1.93
C GLY A 77 24.80 -1.70 -0.78
N LEU A 78 23.77 -1.26 -0.06
CA LEU A 78 23.18 -1.94 1.09
C LEU A 78 21.82 -2.57 0.73
N LYS A 79 21.29 -3.41 1.63
CA LYS A 79 19.95 -3.97 1.55
C LYS A 79 19.20 -3.72 2.86
N PRO A 80 17.86 -3.60 2.86
CA PRO A 80 17.09 -3.44 4.10
C PRO A 80 17.26 -4.64 5.03
N ASP A 81 17.49 -4.36 6.32
CA ASP A 81 17.59 -5.38 7.37
C ASP A 81 16.25 -6.04 7.67
N VAL A 82 15.19 -5.24 7.69
CA VAL A 82 13.82 -5.71 7.92
C VAL A 82 13.23 -6.16 6.60
N ASN A 83 12.88 -7.44 6.52
CA ASN A 83 12.41 -8.05 5.30
C ASN A 83 11.49 -9.24 5.63
N ILE A 84 10.22 -8.97 5.88
CA ILE A 84 9.24 -10.05 6.06
C ILE A 84 8.96 -10.76 4.72
N SER A 85 8.50 -12.01 4.77
CA SER A 85 7.92 -12.65 3.58
C SER A 85 6.59 -11.98 3.22
N TRP A 86 6.28 -11.87 1.93
CA TRP A 86 4.98 -11.39 1.46
C TRP A 86 3.83 -12.19 2.07
N ASP A 87 3.95 -13.52 2.11
CA ASP A 87 2.91 -14.44 2.60
C ASP A 87 2.66 -14.34 4.12
N ASP A 88 3.64 -13.84 4.88
CA ASP A 88 3.63 -13.75 6.34
C ASP A 88 3.25 -12.35 6.84
N ALA A 89 3.47 -11.31 6.02
CA ALA A 89 3.04 -9.96 6.32
C ALA A 89 1.54 -9.92 6.63
N ARG A 90 1.12 -9.04 7.54
CA ARG A 90 -0.29 -8.85 7.92
C ARG A 90 -0.70 -7.41 7.68
N PRO A 91 -1.97 -7.16 7.33
CA PRO A 91 -2.50 -5.80 7.24
C PRO A 91 -2.21 -5.01 8.52
N THR A 92 -1.68 -3.80 8.36
CA THR A 92 -1.40 -2.88 9.49
C THR A 92 -2.68 -2.28 10.06
N LEU A 93 -2.58 -1.55 11.17
CA LEU A 93 -3.71 -0.78 11.72
C LEU A 93 -4.29 0.14 10.65
N THR A 94 -3.46 0.84 9.87
CA THR A 94 -3.91 1.71 8.78
C THR A 94 -4.74 0.95 7.74
N HIS A 95 -4.33 -0.26 7.31
CA HIS A 95 -5.12 -1.06 6.36
C HIS A 95 -6.50 -1.39 6.93
N MET A 96 -6.56 -1.86 8.18
CA MET A 96 -7.81 -2.21 8.82
C MET A 96 -8.69 -0.98 9.13
N ALA A 97 -8.09 0.17 9.41
CA ALA A 97 -8.80 1.43 9.59
C ALA A 97 -9.44 1.89 8.27
N ILE A 98 -8.78 1.71 7.13
CA ILE A 98 -9.34 2.00 5.81
C ILE A 98 -10.57 1.12 5.55
N VAL A 99 -10.50 -0.18 5.84
CA VAL A 99 -11.66 -1.09 5.73
C VAL A 99 -12.81 -0.63 6.65
N SER A 100 -12.49 -0.26 7.89
CA SER A 100 -13.49 0.23 8.87
C SER A 100 -14.19 1.51 8.38
N LEU A 101 -13.43 2.44 7.79
CA LEU A 101 -13.97 3.69 7.24
C LEU A 101 -14.77 3.47 5.95
N GLU A 102 -14.36 2.53 5.10
CA GLU A 102 -15.10 2.13 3.89
C GLU A 102 -16.45 1.54 4.27
N GLN A 103 -16.49 0.58 5.20
CA GLN A 103 -17.73 -0.05 5.66
C GLN A 103 -18.68 0.94 6.35
N ARG A 104 -18.16 2.03 6.93
CA ARG A 104 -18.96 3.11 7.51
C ARG A 104 -19.31 4.23 6.52
N GLY A 105 -18.91 4.11 5.25
CA GLY A 105 -19.22 5.07 4.19
C GLY A 105 -18.44 6.38 4.26
N TYR A 106 -17.36 6.46 5.04
CA TYR A 106 -16.47 7.62 5.07
C TYR A 106 -15.49 7.64 3.90
N VAL A 107 -15.20 6.47 3.32
CA VAL A 107 -14.27 6.29 2.20
C VAL A 107 -15.01 5.61 1.04
N GLN A 108 -14.94 6.22 -0.14
CA GLN A 108 -15.65 5.75 -1.33
C GLN A 108 -14.76 4.96 -2.28
N TYR A 109 -13.45 5.21 -2.25
CA TYR A 109 -12.48 4.55 -3.11
C TYR A 109 -11.06 4.62 -2.55
N VAL A 110 -10.26 3.62 -2.86
CA VAL A 110 -8.85 3.51 -2.47
C VAL A 110 -8.01 3.32 -3.73
N VAL A 111 -6.96 4.11 -3.86
CA VAL A 111 -5.98 4.03 -4.94
C VAL A 111 -4.65 3.67 -4.31
N THR A 112 -4.10 2.50 -4.64
CA THR A 112 -2.83 2.05 -4.07
C THR A 112 -1.73 1.96 -5.13
N GLN A 113 -0.53 2.35 -4.71
CA GLN A 113 0.72 2.09 -5.43
C GLN A 113 1.42 0.82 -4.89
N ASN A 114 0.89 0.22 -3.83
CA ASN A 114 1.51 -0.94 -3.20
C ASN A 114 1.19 -2.21 -3.99
N ILE A 115 2.19 -3.08 -4.06
CA ILE A 115 2.10 -4.41 -4.66
C ILE A 115 2.01 -5.51 -3.61
N ASP A 116 1.96 -5.15 -2.32
CA ASP A 116 2.09 -6.07 -1.19
C ASP A 116 0.84 -6.96 -0.94
N GLY A 117 -0.27 -6.67 -1.63
CA GLY A 117 -1.55 -7.36 -1.49
C GLY A 117 -2.25 -7.15 -0.14
N LEU A 118 -1.77 -6.27 0.73
CA LEU A 118 -2.33 -6.11 2.07
C LEU A 118 -3.73 -5.46 2.08
N HIS A 119 -4.08 -4.69 1.04
CA HIS A 119 -5.46 -4.22 0.84
C HIS A 119 -6.41 -5.34 0.43
N LEU A 120 -6.00 -6.22 -0.50
CA LEU A 120 -6.76 -7.41 -0.85
C LEU A 120 -6.97 -8.29 0.39
N ARG A 121 -5.88 -8.53 1.14
CA ARG A 121 -5.85 -9.40 2.31
C ARG A 121 -6.57 -8.85 3.53
N SER A 122 -6.74 -7.53 3.63
CA SER A 122 -7.56 -6.91 4.68
C SER A 122 -9.06 -7.08 4.44
N GLY A 123 -9.45 -7.62 3.28
CA GLY A 123 -10.85 -7.77 2.88
C GLY A 123 -11.43 -6.54 2.19
N LEU A 124 -10.60 -5.57 1.78
CA LEU A 124 -11.07 -4.43 1.00
C LEU A 124 -11.61 -4.92 -0.35
N GLN A 125 -12.84 -4.53 -0.66
CA GLN A 125 -13.54 -5.03 -1.85
C GLN A 125 -12.88 -4.51 -3.13
N ARG A 126 -12.69 -5.38 -4.14
CA ARG A 126 -12.12 -5.01 -5.46
C ARG A 126 -12.86 -3.84 -6.14
N GLN A 127 -14.16 -3.70 -5.89
CA GLN A 127 -15.01 -2.59 -6.38
C GLN A 127 -14.60 -1.21 -5.84
N LYS A 128 -13.79 -1.18 -4.79
CA LYS A 128 -13.37 0.02 -4.06
C LYS A 128 -11.88 0.26 -4.14
N LEU A 129 -11.16 -0.50 -4.97
CA LEU A 129 -9.71 -0.55 -4.98
C LEU A 129 -9.18 -0.46 -6.42
N ALA A 130 -8.23 0.45 -6.65
CA ALA A 130 -7.38 0.47 -7.82
C ALA A 130 -5.93 0.14 -7.43
N GLU A 131 -5.36 -0.88 -8.06
CA GLU A 131 -3.99 -1.38 -7.82
C GLU A 131 -3.10 -0.99 -8.99
N LEU A 132 -2.58 0.22 -8.94
CA LEU A 132 -1.95 0.84 -10.11
C LEU A 132 -0.64 0.17 -10.52
N HIS A 133 0.07 -0.48 -9.60
CA HIS A 133 1.38 -1.10 -9.87
C HIS A 133 1.34 -2.64 -9.81
N GLY A 134 0.14 -3.22 -9.72
CA GLY A 134 -0.06 -4.66 -9.56
C GLY A 134 -0.25 -5.12 -8.13
N ASP A 135 -0.32 -6.43 -7.96
CA ASP A 135 -0.37 -7.12 -6.67
C ASP A 135 0.41 -8.43 -6.78
N MET A 136 1.30 -8.70 -5.82
CA MET A 136 2.12 -9.91 -5.74
C MET A 136 1.27 -11.19 -5.65
N PHE A 137 0.00 -11.08 -5.28
CA PHE A 137 -0.93 -12.19 -5.14
C PHE A 137 -1.94 -12.27 -6.27
N VAL A 138 -1.75 -11.54 -7.37
CA VAL A 138 -2.65 -11.57 -8.53
C VAL A 138 -1.88 -11.94 -9.79
N ASP A 139 -2.39 -12.92 -10.52
CA ASP A 139 -1.91 -13.28 -11.85
C ASP A 139 -2.85 -12.71 -12.92
N LYS A 140 -2.30 -12.32 -14.07
CA LYS A 140 -3.05 -11.86 -15.24
C LYS A 140 -2.86 -12.80 -16.43
N CYS A 141 -3.95 -13.16 -17.10
CA CYS A 141 -3.87 -13.98 -18.30
C CYS A 141 -3.42 -13.15 -19.52
N ASN A 142 -2.36 -13.58 -20.20
CA ASN A 142 -1.88 -12.89 -21.42
C ASN A 142 -2.85 -12.92 -22.61
N LEU A 143 -3.87 -13.78 -22.58
CA LEU A 143 -4.80 -13.95 -23.70
C LEU A 143 -6.18 -13.32 -23.44
N CYS A 144 -6.82 -13.65 -22.31
CA CYS A 144 -8.14 -13.10 -21.99
C CYS A 144 -8.09 -11.91 -21.02
N GLN A 145 -6.90 -11.51 -20.57
CA GLN A 145 -6.66 -10.36 -19.68
C GLN A 145 -7.32 -10.44 -18.30
N ARG A 146 -8.05 -11.51 -18.00
CA ARG A 146 -8.63 -11.76 -16.67
C ARG A 146 -7.55 -11.95 -15.62
N GLN A 147 -7.82 -11.44 -14.43
CA GLN A 147 -6.98 -11.49 -13.26
C GLN A 147 -7.51 -12.53 -12.26
N PHE A 148 -6.61 -13.24 -11.60
CA PHE A 148 -6.95 -14.29 -10.63
C PHE A 148 -6.06 -14.19 -9.40
N VAL A 149 -6.67 -14.28 -8.23
CA VAL A 149 -5.96 -14.27 -6.96
C VAL A 149 -5.25 -15.61 -6.74
N ARG A 150 -4.02 -15.54 -6.24
CA ARG A 150 -3.14 -16.66 -5.92
C ARG A 150 -3.21 -16.99 -4.43
N SER A 151 -2.88 -18.21 -4.04
CA SER A 151 -2.74 -18.58 -2.62
C SER A 151 -1.38 -18.19 -2.01
N SER A 152 -0.42 -17.76 -2.84
CA SER A 152 0.93 -17.37 -2.42
C SER A 152 1.51 -16.33 -3.37
N ALA A 153 2.52 -15.61 -2.91
CA ALA A 153 3.15 -14.53 -3.67
C ALA A 153 3.72 -15.01 -5.03
N ALA A 154 3.82 -14.08 -5.97
CA ALA A 154 4.45 -14.26 -7.26
C ALA A 154 5.94 -14.58 -7.11
N THR A 155 6.41 -15.47 -7.97
CA THR A 155 7.84 -15.83 -8.04
C THR A 155 8.61 -14.97 -9.02
N THR A 156 7.88 -14.21 -9.85
CA THR A 156 8.41 -13.33 -10.88
C THR A 156 7.76 -11.95 -10.77
N VAL A 157 8.35 -10.98 -11.47
CA VAL A 157 7.93 -9.57 -11.50
C VAL A 157 8.20 -9.05 -12.92
N GLY A 158 7.42 -8.05 -13.36
CA GLY A 158 7.53 -7.47 -14.70
C GLY A 158 6.73 -8.27 -15.73
N GLN A 159 5.52 -8.70 -15.37
CA GLN A 159 4.58 -9.40 -16.23
C GLN A 159 5.16 -10.63 -16.91
N LYS A 160 5.95 -11.42 -16.19
CA LYS A 160 6.60 -12.64 -16.67
C LYS A 160 5.66 -13.85 -16.54
N SER A 161 5.81 -14.80 -17.44
CA SER A 161 4.98 -16.01 -17.47
C SER A 161 5.26 -16.90 -16.26
N GLU A 162 4.24 -17.19 -15.47
CA GLU A 162 4.28 -18.16 -14.37
C GLU A 162 4.09 -19.62 -14.85
N GLY A 163 3.87 -19.82 -16.15
CA GLY A 163 3.76 -21.14 -16.77
C GLY A 163 2.42 -21.87 -16.50
N LYS A 164 1.55 -21.30 -15.66
CA LYS A 164 0.24 -21.84 -15.32
C LYS A 164 -0.79 -21.54 -16.41
N ALA A 165 -1.72 -22.46 -16.63
CA ALA A 165 -2.82 -22.28 -17.58
C ALA A 165 -3.91 -21.38 -17.00
N CYS A 166 -4.53 -20.56 -17.85
CA CYS A 166 -5.64 -19.70 -17.43
C CYS A 166 -6.87 -20.55 -17.03
N PRO A 167 -7.46 -20.31 -15.84
CA PRO A 167 -8.62 -21.08 -15.38
C PRO A 167 -9.94 -20.64 -16.03
N ALA A 168 -9.96 -19.47 -16.68
CA ALA A 168 -11.18 -18.89 -17.25
C ALA A 168 -11.87 -19.80 -18.28
N LYS A 169 -13.20 -19.82 -18.24
CA LYS A 169 -14.03 -20.37 -19.32
C LYS A 169 -14.48 -19.23 -20.24
N ARG A 170 -14.45 -19.49 -21.55
CA ARG A 170 -15.01 -18.61 -22.59
C ARG A 170 -16.52 -18.77 -22.65
N GLY A 171 -17.22 -17.84 -23.30
CA GLY A 171 -18.69 -17.90 -23.45
C GLY A 171 -19.23 -19.16 -24.15
N ASN A 172 -18.38 -19.89 -24.89
CA ASN A 172 -18.72 -21.18 -25.50
C ASN A 172 -18.39 -22.39 -24.60
N GLY A 173 -18.12 -22.18 -23.31
CA GLY A 173 -17.77 -23.21 -22.32
C GLY A 173 -16.34 -23.76 -22.42
N ARG A 174 -15.58 -23.42 -23.46
CA ARG A 174 -14.18 -23.89 -23.60
C ARG A 174 -13.27 -23.11 -22.67
N ARG A 175 -12.26 -23.78 -22.11
CA ARG A 175 -11.21 -23.11 -21.32
C ARG A 175 -10.40 -22.13 -22.18
N CYS A 176 -9.98 -21.03 -21.56
CA CYS A 176 -8.99 -20.15 -22.14
C CYS A 176 -7.67 -20.90 -22.37
N ARG A 177 -6.98 -20.59 -23.47
CA ARG A 177 -5.67 -21.18 -23.81
C ARG A 177 -4.48 -20.30 -23.43
N GLY A 178 -4.75 -19.18 -22.76
CA GLY A 178 -3.70 -18.28 -22.30
C GLY A 178 -2.93 -18.84 -21.11
N LYS A 179 -1.79 -18.22 -20.85
CA LYS A 179 -0.96 -18.49 -19.68
C LYS A 179 -1.06 -17.33 -18.70
N LEU A 180 -0.99 -17.67 -17.42
CA LEU A 180 -0.90 -16.68 -16.35
C LEU A 180 0.50 -16.09 -16.29
N HIS A 181 0.55 -14.78 -16.14
CA HIS A 181 1.74 -13.97 -15.90
C HIS A 181 1.54 -13.23 -14.58
N ASP A 182 2.61 -12.87 -13.88
CA ASP A 182 2.47 -12.01 -12.70
C ASP A 182 1.82 -10.66 -13.10
N ASN A 183 1.14 -10.01 -12.16
CA ASN A 183 0.47 -8.74 -12.40
C ASN A 183 1.33 -7.52 -12.01
N ILE A 184 2.64 -7.72 -11.79
CA ILE A 184 3.54 -6.67 -11.31
C ILE A 184 4.17 -5.94 -12.48
N LEU A 185 4.18 -4.61 -12.42
CA LEU A 185 4.79 -3.76 -13.45
C LEU A 185 6.31 -3.71 -13.32
N ASP A 186 7.01 -3.75 -14.44
CA ASP A 186 8.38 -3.23 -14.58
C ASP A 186 8.36 -1.72 -14.87
N TRP A 187 9.53 -1.09 -14.93
CA TRP A 187 9.65 0.38 -15.07
C TRP A 187 9.00 0.97 -16.32
N GLU A 188 9.04 0.23 -17.43
CA GLU A 188 8.53 0.68 -18.74
C GLU A 188 7.12 0.17 -19.05
N ASP A 189 6.53 -0.62 -18.15
CA ASP A 189 5.18 -1.13 -18.35
C ASP A 189 4.13 -0.03 -18.17
N GLY A 190 3.09 -0.08 -19.02
CA GLY A 190 1.91 0.75 -18.88
C GLY A 190 1.11 0.36 -17.63
N LEU A 191 0.53 1.35 -16.95
CA LEU A 191 -0.42 1.11 -15.86
C LEU A 191 -1.67 0.38 -16.39
N PRO A 192 -2.34 -0.44 -15.56
CA PRO A 192 -3.59 -1.10 -15.93
C PRO A 192 -4.71 -0.07 -16.18
N ASP A 193 -5.18 0.01 -17.42
CA ASP A 193 -6.17 1.02 -17.87
C ASP A 193 -7.42 1.08 -16.98
N ALA A 194 -8.02 -0.07 -16.64
CA ALA A 194 -9.25 -0.10 -15.85
C ALA A 194 -9.07 0.47 -14.42
N ASP A 195 -7.98 0.07 -13.75
CA ASP A 195 -7.63 0.60 -12.42
C ASP A 195 -7.30 2.10 -12.51
N LEU A 196 -6.55 2.52 -13.53
CA LEU A 196 -6.17 3.93 -13.75
C LEU A 196 -7.39 4.82 -14.03
N ASP A 197 -8.29 4.40 -14.92
CA ASP A 197 -9.50 5.13 -15.28
C ASP A 197 -10.42 5.32 -14.08
N LEU A 198 -10.61 4.28 -13.26
CA LEU A 198 -11.39 4.37 -12.04
C LEU A 198 -10.69 5.25 -10.99
N ALA A 199 -9.37 5.11 -10.81
CA ALA A 199 -8.60 5.96 -9.90
C ALA A 199 -8.74 7.45 -10.25
N ILE A 200 -8.60 7.79 -11.54
CA ILE A 200 -8.78 9.16 -12.04
C ILE A 200 -10.24 9.61 -11.84
N SER A 201 -11.22 8.79 -12.25
CA SER A 201 -12.63 9.16 -12.18
C SER A 201 -13.09 9.42 -10.75
N HIS A 202 -12.77 8.52 -9.81
CA HIS A 202 -13.07 8.71 -8.40
C HIS A 202 -12.36 9.94 -7.82
N SER A 203 -11.10 10.18 -8.19
CA SER A 203 -10.34 11.35 -7.71
C SER A 203 -10.86 12.67 -8.28
N CYS A 204 -11.43 12.65 -9.49
CA CYS A 204 -12.04 13.80 -10.11
C CYS A 204 -13.35 14.22 -9.41
N VAL A 205 -14.13 13.27 -8.90
CA VAL A 205 -15.41 13.55 -8.21
C VAL A 205 -15.27 13.71 -6.70
N ALA A 206 -14.08 13.50 -6.16
CA ALA A 206 -13.81 13.55 -4.73
C ALA A 206 -13.95 14.96 -4.14
N ASP A 207 -14.55 15.06 -2.95
CA ASP A 207 -14.50 16.25 -2.10
C ASP A 207 -13.20 16.32 -1.30
N LEU A 208 -12.61 15.15 -1.01
CA LEU A 208 -11.44 15.00 -0.19
C LEU A 208 -10.57 13.86 -0.74
N SER A 209 -9.28 14.15 -0.95
CA SER A 209 -8.25 13.14 -1.18
C SER A 209 -7.30 13.10 0.01
N LEU A 210 -7.03 11.91 0.54
CA LEU A 210 -6.11 11.67 1.65
C LEU A 210 -4.96 10.76 1.19
N CYS A 211 -3.76 11.30 1.10
CA CYS A 211 -2.56 10.54 0.79
C CYS A 211 -1.90 10.01 2.06
N LEU A 212 -1.58 8.72 2.11
CA LEU A 212 -0.98 8.04 3.26
C LEU A 212 0.30 7.31 2.81
N GLY A 213 1.44 7.66 3.41
CA GLY A 213 2.68 6.88 3.25
C GLY A 213 3.22 6.84 1.81
N THR A 214 3.04 7.90 1.04
CA THR A 214 3.54 8.01 -0.35
C THR A 214 4.26 9.34 -0.58
N THR A 215 5.41 9.29 -1.25
CA THR A 215 6.16 10.49 -1.65
C THR A 215 5.62 11.13 -2.93
N LEU A 216 4.64 10.50 -3.59
CA LEU A 216 3.95 10.98 -4.80
C LEU A 216 4.88 11.29 -5.99
N GLN A 217 6.03 10.60 -6.07
CA GLN A 217 7.04 10.86 -7.09
C GLN A 217 6.77 10.16 -8.43
N ILE A 218 6.13 8.98 -8.40
CA ILE A 218 5.81 8.19 -9.59
C ILE A 218 4.61 8.78 -10.31
N VAL A 219 4.73 8.97 -11.62
CA VAL A 219 3.68 9.52 -12.49
C VAL A 219 3.14 8.39 -13.37
N PRO A 220 1.81 8.29 -13.59
CA PRO A 220 0.77 9.26 -13.22
C PRO A 220 0.25 9.14 -11.78
N SER A 221 0.50 8.03 -11.07
CA SER A 221 -0.11 7.73 -9.76
C SER A 221 -0.03 8.87 -8.74
N GLY A 222 1.14 9.51 -8.61
CA GLY A 222 1.39 10.62 -7.68
C GLY A 222 0.75 11.95 -8.07
N ASN A 223 0.21 12.08 -9.29
CA ASN A 223 -0.52 13.27 -9.74
C ASN A 223 -2.03 13.14 -9.51
N ILE A 224 -2.56 11.91 -9.44
CA ILE A 224 -4.00 11.64 -9.29
C ILE A 224 -4.64 12.38 -8.09
N PRO A 225 -4.04 12.46 -6.89
CA PRO A 225 -4.63 13.20 -5.77
C PRO A 225 -4.87 14.69 -6.06
N VAL A 226 -4.10 15.28 -6.99
CA VAL A 226 -4.23 16.69 -7.38
C VAL A 226 -5.48 16.91 -8.23
N ASP A 227 -6.05 15.88 -8.87
CA ASP A 227 -7.30 16.01 -9.63
C ASP A 227 -8.49 16.42 -8.76
N THR A 228 -8.49 15.99 -7.49
CA THR A 228 -9.43 16.44 -6.47
C THR A 228 -9.30 17.94 -6.23
N LYS A 229 -8.06 18.41 -6.03
CA LYS A 229 -7.77 19.82 -5.78
C LYS A 229 -8.15 20.71 -6.95
N LYS A 230 -7.83 20.26 -8.17
CA LYS A 230 -8.20 20.93 -9.44
C LYS A 230 -9.70 21.09 -9.61
N ARG A 231 -10.54 20.31 -8.93
CA ARG A 231 -12.00 20.33 -9.03
C ARG A 231 -12.68 20.81 -7.74
N GLY A 232 -11.95 21.57 -6.93
CA GLY A 232 -12.47 22.26 -5.75
C GLY A 232 -12.53 21.42 -4.47
N GLY A 233 -12.08 20.15 -4.52
CA GLY A 233 -11.92 19.34 -3.32
C GLY A 233 -10.68 19.74 -2.51
N ARG A 234 -10.53 19.11 -1.34
CA ARG A 234 -9.39 19.28 -0.45
C ARG A 234 -8.38 18.14 -0.65
N LEU A 235 -7.09 18.44 -0.49
CA LEU A 235 -6.01 17.45 -0.52
C LEU A 235 -5.29 17.42 0.84
N VAL A 236 -5.25 16.26 1.47
CA VAL A 236 -4.53 16.01 2.72
C VAL A 236 -3.40 15.03 2.45
N ILE A 237 -2.22 15.30 3.00
CA ILE A 237 -1.05 14.44 2.87
C ILE A 237 -0.54 14.09 4.27
N CYS A 238 -0.51 12.79 4.59
CA CYS A 238 0.17 12.27 5.78
C CYS A 238 1.40 11.47 5.34
N ASN A 239 2.58 12.03 5.60
CA ASN A 239 3.85 11.39 5.25
C ASN A 239 4.98 11.94 6.14
N LEU A 240 5.95 11.10 6.50
CA LEU A 240 7.12 11.54 7.28
C LEU A 240 8.09 12.38 6.43
N GLN A 241 8.28 11.99 5.16
CA GLN A 241 9.14 12.73 4.23
C GLN A 241 8.35 13.78 3.42
N PRO A 242 9.01 14.83 2.89
CA PRO A 242 8.40 15.72 1.90
C PRO A 242 7.88 14.97 0.67
N THR A 243 6.76 15.43 0.10
CA THR A 243 6.18 14.82 -1.10
C THR A 243 6.26 15.75 -2.31
N LYS A 244 6.16 15.18 -3.51
CA LYS A 244 6.14 15.96 -4.76
C LYS A 244 4.96 16.96 -4.84
N GLN A 245 3.87 16.70 -4.10
CA GLN A 245 2.63 17.48 -4.17
C GLN A 245 2.35 18.35 -2.93
N ASP A 246 3.32 18.55 -2.03
CA ASP A 246 3.15 19.33 -0.80
C ASP A 246 2.55 20.72 -1.07
N ARG A 247 2.96 21.39 -2.17
CA ARG A 247 2.46 22.71 -2.57
C ARG A 247 0.96 22.76 -2.89
N HIS A 248 0.34 21.60 -3.16
CA HIS A 248 -1.08 21.49 -3.50
C HIS A 248 -1.95 21.09 -2.30
N ALA A 249 -1.34 20.63 -1.20
CA ALA A 249 -2.05 20.16 -0.03
C ALA A 249 -2.70 21.31 0.75
N ASP A 250 -3.93 21.08 1.20
CA ASP A 250 -4.63 21.92 2.17
C ASP A 250 -4.18 21.64 3.60
N LEU A 251 -3.70 20.42 3.85
CA LEU A 251 -3.22 19.97 5.15
C LEU A 251 -2.10 18.94 4.96
N ILE A 252 -0.95 19.19 5.60
CA ILE A 252 0.16 18.24 5.68
C ILE A 252 0.30 17.82 7.15
N ILE A 253 0.33 16.52 7.38
CA ILE A 253 0.46 15.91 8.72
C ILE A 253 1.72 15.04 8.70
N ASN A 254 2.69 15.38 9.52
CA ASN A 254 3.96 14.68 9.59
C ASN A 254 3.96 13.79 10.83
N THR A 255 3.38 12.60 10.70
CA THR A 255 3.31 11.60 11.77
C THR A 255 3.23 10.19 11.18
N TYR A 256 3.36 9.17 12.03
CA TYR A 256 3.12 7.78 11.64
C TYR A 256 1.64 7.59 11.26
N VAL A 257 1.39 6.96 10.12
CA VAL A 257 0.03 6.78 9.60
C VAL A 257 -0.86 5.98 10.56
N ASP A 258 -0.31 5.03 11.31
CA ASP A 258 -1.09 4.28 12.32
C ASP A 258 -1.55 5.17 13.48
N ILE A 259 -0.75 6.16 13.90
CA ILE A 259 -1.14 7.15 14.92
C ILE A 259 -2.28 8.03 14.38
N LEU A 260 -2.12 8.54 13.15
CA LEU A 260 -3.13 9.33 12.48
C LEU A 260 -4.46 8.57 12.38
N MET A 261 -4.42 7.35 11.85
CA MET A 261 -5.62 6.55 11.56
C MET A 261 -6.32 6.10 12.83
N LYS A 262 -5.58 5.66 13.85
CA LYS A 262 -6.16 5.34 15.17
C LYS A 262 -6.91 6.54 15.73
N ARG A 263 -6.27 7.72 15.74
CA ARG A 263 -6.89 8.92 16.30
C ARG A 263 -8.09 9.40 15.48
N LEU A 264 -8.01 9.28 14.16
CA LEU A 264 -9.10 9.61 13.24
C LEU A 264 -10.33 8.73 13.48
N LEU A 265 -10.15 7.43 13.66
CA LEU A 265 -11.24 6.50 14.00
C LEU A 265 -11.94 6.88 15.30
N GLU A 266 -11.17 7.21 16.35
CA GLU A 266 -11.71 7.66 17.64
C GLU A 266 -12.56 8.93 17.50
N LEU A 267 -12.08 9.92 16.74
CA LEU A 267 -12.83 11.16 16.52
C LEU A 267 -14.09 10.95 15.68
N LEU A 268 -14.08 10.01 14.74
CA LEU A 268 -15.22 9.69 13.88
C LEU A 268 -16.21 8.70 14.53
N ASP A 269 -15.90 8.20 15.74
CA ASP A 269 -16.65 7.15 16.44
C ASP A 269 -16.83 5.88 15.56
N VAL A 270 -15.74 5.50 14.88
CA VAL A 270 -15.67 4.30 14.04
C VAL A 270 -14.82 3.26 14.75
N PRO A 271 -15.37 2.08 15.09
CA PRO A 271 -14.58 1.02 15.69
C PRO A 271 -13.59 0.46 14.67
N LEU A 272 -12.37 0.18 15.12
CA LEU A 272 -11.39 -0.54 14.33
C LEU A 272 -11.82 -2.01 14.18
N LEU A 273 -11.97 -2.47 12.95
CA LEU A 273 -12.16 -3.89 12.66
C LEU A 273 -10.84 -4.64 12.86
N PRO A 274 -10.80 -5.70 13.67
CA PRO A 274 -9.59 -6.50 13.80
C PRO A 274 -9.33 -7.30 12.52
N TYR A 275 -8.06 -7.49 12.18
CA TYR A 275 -7.69 -8.44 11.14
C TYR A 275 -7.91 -9.88 11.64
N SER A 276 -8.57 -10.71 10.83
CA SER A 276 -8.74 -12.14 11.05
C SER A 276 -8.14 -12.90 9.88
N ALA A 277 -7.27 -13.88 10.16
CA ALA A 277 -6.71 -14.74 9.13
C ALA A 277 -7.75 -15.68 8.50
N GLU A 278 -8.89 -15.90 9.17
CA GLU A 278 -10.01 -16.69 8.65
C GLU A 278 -10.78 -15.94 7.56
N ASP A 279 -10.73 -14.61 7.58
CA ASP A 279 -11.38 -13.73 6.62
C ASP A 279 -10.44 -13.26 5.50
N ASP A 280 -9.14 -13.60 5.56
CA ASP A 280 -8.15 -13.28 4.52
C ASP A 280 -8.48 -14.09 3.24
N PRO A 281 -8.85 -13.43 2.12
CA PRO A 281 -9.20 -14.11 0.87
C PRO A 281 -8.14 -15.09 0.37
N LEU A 282 -6.86 -14.84 0.68
CA LEU A 282 -5.76 -15.71 0.31
C LEU A 282 -5.71 -16.96 1.17
N LYS A 283 -5.93 -16.83 2.48
CA LYS A 283 -5.92 -17.96 3.41
C LYS A 283 -7.13 -18.86 3.19
N ILE A 284 -8.30 -18.28 2.91
CA ILE A 284 -9.47 -19.03 2.45
C ILE A 284 -9.14 -19.81 1.17
N SER A 285 -8.56 -19.15 0.17
CA SER A 285 -8.17 -19.79 -1.09
C SER A 285 -7.16 -20.92 -0.87
N GLN A 286 -6.19 -20.73 0.02
CA GLN A 286 -5.18 -21.73 0.37
C GLN A 286 -5.79 -22.96 1.05
N LEU A 287 -6.69 -22.75 2.02
CA LEU A 287 -7.38 -23.83 2.73
C LEU A 287 -8.24 -24.66 1.77
N LEU A 288 -9.04 -24.01 0.92
CA LEU A 288 -9.87 -24.70 -0.06
C LEU A 288 -9.03 -25.51 -1.07
N LEU A 289 -7.88 -24.98 -1.48
CA LEU A 289 -6.95 -25.70 -2.35
C LEU A 289 -6.38 -26.94 -1.66
N GLN A 290 -5.97 -26.84 -0.40
CA GLN A 290 -5.46 -27.98 0.38
C GLN A 290 -6.52 -29.07 0.58
N SER A 291 -7.76 -28.69 0.90
CA SER A 291 -8.89 -29.63 1.03
C SER A 291 -9.18 -30.35 -0.29
N SER A 292 -9.13 -29.65 -1.43
CA SER A 292 -9.36 -30.25 -2.75
C SER A 292 -8.28 -31.27 -3.15
N ILE A 293 -7.05 -31.12 -2.67
CA ILE A 293 -5.95 -32.07 -2.90
C ILE A 293 -6.11 -33.31 -2.01
N ALA A 294 -6.58 -33.13 -0.76
CA ALA A 294 -6.81 -34.22 0.19
C ALA A 294 -7.99 -35.12 -0.20
N GLU A 295 -9.04 -34.55 -0.81
CA GLU A 295 -10.19 -35.30 -1.32
C GLU A 295 -9.95 -35.79 -2.75
N SER A 296 -9.10 -36.80 -2.93
CA SER A 296 -8.86 -37.46 -4.24
C SER A 296 -10.08 -38.20 -4.82
N SER A 297 -11.29 -37.94 -4.31
CA SER A 297 -12.54 -38.61 -4.69
C SER A 297 -13.78 -37.70 -4.64
N GLY A 298 -13.62 -36.38 -4.40
CA GLY A 298 -14.72 -35.43 -4.30
C GLY A 298 -14.78 -34.46 -5.48
N ASN A 299 -15.97 -34.25 -6.04
CA ASN A 299 -16.28 -33.31 -7.13
C ASN A 299 -16.10 -31.80 -6.76
N GLY A 300 -15.33 -31.48 -5.72
CA GLY A 300 -15.08 -30.11 -5.27
C GLY A 300 -14.17 -29.37 -6.23
N VAL A 301 -14.75 -28.68 -7.22
CA VAL A 301 -13.99 -27.81 -8.12
C VAL A 301 -13.67 -26.52 -7.37
N PHE A 302 -12.41 -26.34 -6.96
CA PHE A 302 -11.92 -25.04 -6.51
C PHE A 302 -12.11 -24.02 -7.64
N GLU A 303 -12.98 -23.03 -7.41
CA GLU A 303 -13.12 -21.89 -8.32
C GLU A 303 -12.17 -20.78 -7.86
N PRO A 304 -11.21 -20.36 -8.71
CA PRO A 304 -10.29 -19.30 -8.34
C PRO A 304 -11.02 -17.98 -8.20
N ILE A 305 -10.62 -17.16 -7.23
CA ILE A 305 -11.15 -15.81 -7.05
C ILE A 305 -10.74 -14.99 -8.27
N GLU A 306 -11.71 -14.59 -9.08
CA GLU A 306 -11.51 -13.69 -10.21
C GLU A 306 -11.40 -12.26 -9.67
N TRP A 307 -10.28 -11.59 -9.97
CA TRP A 307 -9.95 -10.24 -9.50
C TRP A 307 -10.07 -9.17 -10.60
N THR A 308 -10.54 -9.59 -11.78
CA THR A 308 -10.72 -8.72 -12.95
C THR A 308 -11.74 -7.62 -12.65
N ILE A 309 -11.40 -6.37 -12.95
CA ILE A 309 -12.39 -5.28 -12.97
C ILE A 309 -13.34 -5.50 -14.16
N PRO A 310 -14.65 -5.64 -13.91
CA PRO A 310 -15.63 -5.72 -14.98
C PRO A 310 -15.73 -4.42 -15.79
N GLU A 311 -15.92 -4.55 -17.09
CA GLU A 311 -15.98 -3.41 -18.02
C GLU A 311 -17.14 -2.45 -17.68
N GLU A 312 -18.22 -2.97 -17.10
CA GLU A 312 -19.37 -2.19 -16.64
C GLU A 312 -19.03 -1.20 -15.53
N TRP A 313 -18.04 -1.47 -14.68
CA TRP A 313 -17.64 -0.53 -13.61
C TRP A 313 -16.90 0.67 -14.21
N VAL A 314 -16.00 0.42 -15.17
CA VAL A 314 -15.29 1.49 -15.89
C VAL A 314 -16.25 2.35 -16.70
N LYS A 315 -17.30 1.73 -17.27
CA LYS A 315 -18.34 2.40 -18.07
C LYS A 315 -19.52 2.91 -17.24
N ASP A 316 -19.36 3.07 -15.92
CA ASP A 316 -20.41 3.61 -15.06
C ASP A 316 -20.84 5.02 -15.54
N LYS A 317 -22.09 5.12 -15.98
CA LYS A 317 -22.65 6.35 -16.54
C LYS A 317 -22.85 7.42 -15.48
N ASP A 318 -23.20 7.07 -14.25
CA ASP A 318 -23.39 8.01 -13.15
C ASP A 318 -22.03 8.62 -12.76
N LEU A 319 -21.01 7.78 -12.58
CA LEU A 319 -19.66 8.27 -12.30
C LEU A 319 -19.15 9.18 -13.43
N ALA A 320 -19.32 8.77 -14.69
CA ALA A 320 -18.92 9.57 -15.84
C ALA A 320 -19.66 10.93 -15.91
N GLU A 321 -20.96 10.97 -15.58
CA GLU A 321 -21.75 12.21 -15.53
C GLU A 321 -21.28 13.12 -14.39
N ARG A 322 -21.01 12.55 -13.21
CA ARG A 322 -20.46 13.26 -12.06
C ARG A 322 -19.09 13.87 -12.39
N VAL A 323 -18.20 13.13 -13.05
CA VAL A 323 -16.90 13.64 -13.53
C VAL A 323 -17.10 14.84 -14.46
N LYS A 324 -18.02 14.74 -15.43
CA LYS A 324 -18.33 15.84 -16.36
C LYS A 324 -18.91 17.08 -15.67
N SER A 325 -19.73 16.88 -14.64
CA SER A 325 -20.33 17.98 -13.88
C SER A 325 -19.31 18.77 -13.05
N ARG A 326 -18.23 18.11 -12.61
CA ARG A 326 -17.13 18.76 -11.87
C ARG A 326 -16.11 19.40 -12.80
N LYS A 327 -16.32 20.69 -13.07
CA LYS A 327 -15.39 21.48 -13.89
C LYS A 327 -14.07 21.71 -13.17
N VAL A 328 -12.97 21.66 -13.93
CA VAL A 328 -11.64 22.06 -13.47
C VAL A 328 -11.64 23.56 -13.17
N ILE A 329 -11.20 23.93 -11.98
CA ILE A 329 -11.03 25.31 -11.53
C ILE A 329 -9.68 25.80 -12.07
N ARG A 330 -9.70 26.51 -13.19
CA ARG A 330 -8.51 27.21 -13.71
C ARG A 330 -8.29 28.48 -12.88
N LYS A 331 -7.23 28.54 -12.08
CA LYS A 331 -6.77 29.81 -11.51
C LYS A 331 -6.28 30.69 -12.65
N ARG A 332 -6.92 31.85 -12.88
CA ARG A 332 -6.38 32.86 -13.80
C ARG A 332 -5.05 33.37 -13.22
N PRO A 333 -3.98 33.48 -14.00
CA PRO A 333 -2.78 34.17 -13.55
C PRO A 333 -3.11 35.64 -13.25
N GLY A 334 -2.95 36.03 -11.98
CA GLY A 334 -2.87 37.39 -11.43
C GLY A 334 -3.70 38.51 -12.07
N VAL A 335 -4.83 38.87 -11.44
CA VAL A 335 -5.14 40.29 -11.26
C VAL A 335 -4.60 40.65 -9.88
N LYS A 336 -3.60 41.54 -9.84
CA LYS A 336 -3.16 42.15 -8.58
C LYS A 336 -4.35 42.93 -8.03
N ASP A 337 -4.78 42.62 -6.81
CA ASP A 337 -5.72 43.47 -6.07
C ASP A 337 -5.00 44.80 -5.77
N GLU A 338 -5.11 45.76 -6.69
CA GLU A 338 -4.76 47.14 -6.41
C GLU A 338 -5.84 47.75 -5.53
N VAL A 339 -5.51 47.90 -4.24
CA VAL A 339 -6.14 48.86 -3.35
C VAL A 339 -5.82 50.27 -3.89
N GLN A 340 -6.66 50.79 -4.79
CA GLN A 340 -6.54 52.19 -5.23
C GLN A 340 -7.43 53.11 -4.40
N GLY A 341 -6.81 53.67 -3.36
CA GLY A 341 -7.05 55.06 -2.97
C GLY A 341 -6.10 55.98 -3.74
N ARG A 342 -6.67 57.02 -4.35
CA ARG A 342 -6.05 58.27 -4.88
C ARG A 342 -5.62 58.34 -6.36
N LYS A 343 -6.47 59.09 -7.07
CA LYS A 343 -6.21 60.21 -8.00
C LYS A 343 -5.24 59.99 -9.17
N LYS A 344 -5.86 59.87 -10.36
CA LYS A 344 -5.33 60.13 -11.70
C LYS A 344 -4.45 61.38 -11.77
N VAL A 345 -3.23 61.21 -12.28
CA VAL A 345 -2.50 62.21 -13.06
C VAL A 345 -1.95 61.51 -14.29
N LYS A 346 -2.27 62.04 -15.48
CA LYS A 346 -1.74 61.60 -16.78
C LYS A 346 -0.40 62.29 -17.03
N THR A 347 0.61 61.54 -17.45
CA THR A 347 1.68 62.04 -18.32
C THR A 347 2.20 60.89 -19.20
N GLU A 348 2.52 61.24 -20.44
CA GLU A 348 2.86 60.37 -21.56
C GLU A 348 4.33 59.94 -21.61
N SER A 349 4.57 58.92 -22.43
CA SER A 349 5.83 58.54 -23.11
C SER A 349 6.90 57.81 -22.30
N GLY A 350 7.42 56.73 -22.88
CA GLY A 350 8.64 56.06 -22.40
C GLY A 350 8.72 54.58 -22.74
N HIS A 351 9.43 54.29 -23.82
CA HIS A 351 9.82 52.97 -24.33
C HIS A 351 10.72 52.22 -23.32
N VAL A 352 10.43 50.95 -22.97
CA VAL A 352 11.41 50.02 -22.37
C VAL A 352 11.14 48.58 -22.84
N GLN A 353 12.25 47.88 -23.09
CA GLN A 353 12.45 46.62 -23.78
C GLN A 353 11.78 45.40 -23.12
N ARG A 354 11.38 44.43 -23.95
CA ARG A 354 11.01 43.07 -23.54
C ARG A 354 12.29 42.26 -23.31
N GLU A 355 12.50 41.82 -22.08
CA GLU A 355 13.31 40.63 -21.80
C GLU A 355 12.37 39.41 -21.83
N GLU A 356 12.77 38.41 -22.60
CA GLU A 356 12.14 37.10 -22.68
C GLU A 356 12.35 36.36 -21.36
N ASN A 357 11.26 35.94 -20.73
CA ASN A 357 11.29 34.97 -19.64
C ASN A 357 10.54 33.73 -20.07
N ASP A 358 11.18 32.60 -19.79
CA ASP A 358 10.84 31.23 -20.15
C ASP A 358 9.37 30.88 -19.88
N LYS A 359 8.71 30.39 -20.93
CA LYS A 359 7.44 29.69 -20.84
C LYS A 359 7.72 28.20 -20.71
N GLU A 360 7.61 27.66 -19.51
CA GLU A 360 7.24 26.26 -19.35
C GLU A 360 5.73 26.17 -19.60
N GLU A 361 5.36 25.57 -20.73
CA GLU A 361 3.97 25.30 -21.09
C GLU A 361 3.48 24.09 -20.29
N ASP A 362 2.54 24.34 -19.37
CA ASP A 362 1.67 23.32 -18.78
C ASP A 362 0.71 22.79 -19.87
N GLU A 363 1.16 21.85 -20.68
CA GLU A 363 0.30 21.04 -21.53
C GLU A 363 0.31 19.60 -21.02
N LEU A 364 -0.84 19.11 -20.51
CA LEU A 364 -1.26 17.71 -20.49
C LEU A 364 -2.71 17.67 -19.97
N ASP A 365 -3.65 17.84 -20.89
CA ASP A 365 -5.10 17.69 -20.69
C ASP A 365 -5.48 16.26 -21.15
N LEU A 366 -5.29 15.27 -20.29
CA LEU A 366 -5.78 13.91 -20.53
C LEU A 366 -7.20 13.78 -19.97
N CYS A 367 -8.17 14.17 -20.80
CA CYS A 367 -9.55 13.69 -20.71
C CYS A 367 -9.95 13.18 -22.09
N HIS A 368 -10.13 11.86 -22.20
CA HIS A 368 -10.34 11.12 -23.43
C HIS A 368 -11.35 11.74 -24.41
N LYS A 369 -10.91 11.88 -25.66
CA LYS A 369 -11.76 11.84 -26.85
C LYS A 369 -11.29 10.67 -27.71
N ASN A 370 -11.89 9.50 -27.54
CA ASN A 370 -11.83 8.44 -28.56
C ASN A 370 -13.24 8.25 -29.13
N GLY A 371 -13.43 8.79 -30.33
CA GLY A 371 -14.55 8.52 -31.21
C GLY A 371 -14.01 8.51 -32.63
N GLU A 372 -13.99 7.29 -33.19
CA GLU A 372 -14.03 6.94 -34.62
C GLU A 372 -13.11 7.69 -35.59
N VAL A 373 -12.31 6.97 -36.39
CA VAL A 373 -12.26 7.12 -37.87
C VAL A 373 -11.33 6.08 -38.52
N LEU A 374 -11.97 5.28 -39.38
CA LEU A 374 -11.60 4.77 -40.71
C LEU A 374 -10.25 4.07 -40.97
N LYS A 375 -10.42 2.82 -41.41
CA LYS A 375 -9.55 2.11 -42.36
C LYS A 375 -9.23 2.97 -43.57
N GLU A 376 -7.97 3.04 -43.94
CA GLU A 376 -7.58 3.05 -45.36
C GLU A 376 -6.22 2.38 -45.56
N LYS A 377 -6.14 1.64 -46.66
CA LYS A 377 -5.00 0.84 -47.12
C LYS A 377 -4.05 1.72 -47.92
N SER A 378 -2.75 1.46 -47.85
CA SER A 378 -1.91 1.45 -49.05
C SER A 378 -0.62 0.67 -48.82
N ASP A 379 -0.45 -0.36 -49.64
CA ASP A 379 0.80 -1.07 -49.91
C ASP A 379 1.86 -0.13 -50.51
N ARG A 380 3.13 -0.30 -50.11
CA ARG A 380 4.24 -0.65 -51.03
C ARG A 380 5.59 -0.82 -50.30
N ASN A 381 6.30 -1.86 -50.75
CA ASN A 381 7.68 -2.24 -50.44
C ASN A 381 8.70 -1.20 -50.91
N GLU A 382 9.88 -1.15 -50.27
CA GLU A 382 11.18 -1.49 -50.87
C GLU A 382 12.32 -1.36 -49.84
N GLU A 383 13.37 -2.16 -50.04
CA GLU A 383 14.50 -2.46 -49.16
C GLU A 383 15.71 -1.51 -49.37
N GLU A 384 16.73 -1.71 -48.51
CA GLU A 384 18.18 -1.48 -48.66
C GLU A 384 18.83 -0.15 -48.17
N ASP A 385 19.63 -0.33 -47.11
CA ASP A 385 21.06 -0.02 -46.92
C ASP A 385 21.62 1.39 -46.58
N GLU A 386 22.29 1.40 -45.41
CA GLU A 386 23.61 1.93 -45.03
C GLU A 386 23.98 3.44 -45.04
N GLU A 387 24.50 3.83 -43.85
CA GLU A 387 25.67 4.67 -43.54
C GLU A 387 25.62 6.23 -43.49
N GLU A 388 25.88 6.69 -42.25
CA GLU A 388 26.85 7.71 -41.78
C GLU A 388 26.57 9.23 -41.81
N LEU A 389 27.17 9.88 -40.76
CA LEU A 389 27.52 11.32 -40.57
C LEU A 389 26.39 12.25 -40.06
N ILE A 390 26.51 13.09 -39.01
CA ILE A 390 27.62 13.73 -38.28
C ILE A 390 27.13 14.10 -36.87
N GLY A 391 27.92 13.83 -35.82
CA GLY A 391 27.74 14.40 -34.47
C GLY A 391 28.96 15.27 -34.12
N GLU A 392 28.71 16.54 -33.78
CA GLU A 392 29.74 17.49 -33.36
C GLU A 392 30.22 17.19 -31.93
N THR A 393 31.53 17.03 -31.78
CA THR A 393 32.27 17.03 -30.51
C THR A 393 33.02 18.35 -30.34
N CYS A 394 33.05 18.89 -29.12
CA CYS A 394 34.08 19.84 -28.70
C CYS A 394 34.74 19.34 -27.40
N VAL A 395 36.05 19.17 -27.50
CA VAL A 395 37.04 18.82 -26.46
C VAL A 395 37.85 20.07 -26.15
N ILE A 396 38.17 20.33 -24.88
CA ILE A 396 39.38 21.04 -24.38
C ILE A 396 39.61 20.48 -22.96
N GLU A 397 40.54 19.54 -22.70
CA GLU A 397 42.01 19.61 -22.51
C GLU A 397 42.53 20.40 -21.29
N ASP A 398 43.39 19.69 -20.53
CA ASP A 398 44.00 19.94 -19.22
C ASP A 398 45.26 20.82 -19.23
N ALA A 399 45.65 21.33 -18.05
CA ALA A 399 47.04 21.46 -17.54
C ALA A 399 47.01 21.97 -16.07
N GLU A 400 47.39 21.17 -15.06
CA GLU A 400 48.71 21.12 -14.35
C GLU A 400 49.10 22.46 -13.65
N GLU A 401 49.51 22.55 -12.37
CA GLU A 401 50.55 21.81 -11.64
C GLU A 401 50.58 22.16 -10.11
N ARG A 402 50.96 21.17 -9.25
CA ARG A 402 51.88 21.16 -8.05
C ARG A 402 52.02 22.41 -7.12
N GLU A 403 52.37 22.38 -5.83
CA GLU A 403 52.73 21.40 -4.77
C GLU A 403 52.88 22.18 -3.42
N THR A 404 53.06 21.43 -2.33
CA THR A 404 53.65 21.79 -1.01
C THR A 404 52.73 22.30 0.10
N GLY A 405 52.88 21.68 1.28
CA GLY A 405 52.26 22.08 2.54
C GLY A 405 53.28 22.47 3.60
N LYS A 406 52.79 23.08 4.70
CA LYS A 406 53.24 22.94 6.10
C LYS A 406 52.61 24.03 7.00
N THR A 407 52.03 23.55 8.12
CA THR A 407 52.07 24.02 9.52
C THR A 407 51.69 25.46 9.94
N GLU A 408 50.97 25.46 11.08
CA GLU A 408 50.98 26.40 12.24
C GLU A 408 50.02 27.61 12.31
N GLN A 409 49.09 27.49 13.28
CA GLN A 409 48.75 28.43 14.38
C GLN A 409 49.02 29.94 14.20
N GLU A 410 47.97 30.78 14.31
CA GLU A 410 47.67 31.68 15.46
C GLU A 410 46.64 32.79 15.09
N GLU A 411 45.73 33.01 16.05
CA GLU A 411 45.07 34.25 16.50
C GLU A 411 44.56 35.34 15.54
N GLY A 412 43.32 35.80 15.80
CA GLY A 412 43.07 37.26 15.94
C GLY A 412 41.86 37.86 15.22
N ASN A 413 40.82 38.13 16.02
CA ASN A 413 39.86 39.25 15.96
C ASN A 413 38.91 39.46 14.76
N ALA A 414 37.61 39.32 15.03
CA ALA A 414 36.61 40.28 14.57
C ALA A 414 35.49 40.48 15.61
N VAL A 415 35.27 41.75 15.95
CA VAL A 415 34.37 42.30 16.96
C VAL A 415 32.91 42.32 16.45
N ILE A 416 31.95 41.84 17.24
CA ILE A 416 30.52 42.17 17.07
C ILE A 416 29.91 42.57 18.43
N LYS A 417 29.25 43.74 18.41
CA LYS A 417 28.59 44.41 19.53
C LYS A 417 27.43 43.60 20.09
N SER A 418 27.31 43.57 21.41
CA SER A 418 26.16 43.08 22.17
C SER A 418 25.23 44.23 22.54
N GLU A 419 23.93 44.07 22.28
CA GLU A 419 22.86 44.83 22.93
C GLU A 419 22.08 43.85 23.82
N ARG A 420 21.96 44.21 25.11
CA ARG A 420 21.19 43.49 26.13
C ARG A 420 19.84 44.18 26.29
N GLU A 421 18.75 43.45 26.12
CA GLU A 421 17.45 43.82 26.71
C GLU A 421 17.08 42.82 27.81
N ASN A 422 16.99 43.32 29.04
CA ASN A 422 16.48 42.61 30.20
C ASN A 422 14.96 42.79 30.26
N GLY A 423 14.20 41.71 30.04
CA GLY A 423 12.78 41.65 30.38
C GLY A 423 12.59 41.05 31.78
N ILE A 424 12.04 41.82 32.71
CA ILE A 424 11.64 41.34 34.05
C ILE A 424 10.23 40.75 33.92
N LYS A 425 10.09 39.42 34.10
CA LYS A 425 8.79 38.72 34.15
C LYS A 425 8.04 39.06 35.44
N THR A 426 6.72 39.12 35.37
CA THR A 426 5.84 39.44 36.51
C THR A 426 5.63 38.23 37.43
N GLU A 427 5.35 38.45 38.73
CA GLU A 427 5.14 37.37 39.72
C GLU A 427 3.98 36.40 39.36
N SER A 428 3.00 36.85 38.56
CA SER A 428 1.92 36.01 38.04
C SER A 428 2.36 35.05 36.93
N GLU A 429 3.35 35.46 36.11
CA GLU A 429 3.88 34.63 35.02
C GLU A 429 4.82 33.54 35.56
N ILE A 430 5.53 33.82 36.66
CA ILE A 430 6.39 32.85 37.34
C ILE A 430 5.55 31.76 38.03
N LYS A 431 4.45 32.12 38.69
CA LYS A 431 3.55 31.15 39.33
C LYS A 431 2.87 30.21 38.34
N ASN A 432 2.43 30.72 37.18
CA ASN A 432 1.84 29.88 36.13
C ASN A 432 2.89 28.94 35.48
N GLU A 433 4.15 29.37 35.33
CA GLU A 433 5.23 28.49 34.84
C GLU A 433 5.59 27.39 35.86
N GLU A 434 5.50 27.66 37.16
CA GLU A 434 5.78 26.67 38.22
C GLU A 434 4.63 25.65 38.37
N GLU A 435 3.37 26.08 38.35
CA GLU A 435 2.22 25.16 38.35
C GLU A 435 2.21 24.26 37.09
N HIS A 436 2.52 24.82 35.92
CA HIS A 436 2.60 24.06 34.67
C HIS A 436 3.77 23.07 34.65
N LYS A 437 4.91 23.40 35.29
CA LYS A 437 6.04 22.47 35.43
C LYS A 437 5.72 21.30 36.37
N LEU A 438 4.97 21.55 37.44
CA LEU A 438 4.48 20.50 38.35
C LEU A 438 3.50 19.57 37.63
N GLU A 439 2.55 20.12 36.88
CA GLU A 439 1.56 19.33 36.13
C GLU A 439 2.22 18.49 35.01
N MET A 440 3.19 19.06 34.27
CA MET A 440 3.99 18.31 33.29
C MET A 440 4.85 17.21 33.92
N SER A 441 5.36 17.41 35.14
CA SER A 441 6.14 16.39 35.84
C SER A 441 5.27 15.20 36.28
N GLU A 442 4.03 15.45 36.72
CA GLU A 442 3.07 14.39 37.07
C GLU A 442 2.63 13.59 35.84
N VAL A 443 2.42 14.26 34.71
CA VAL A 443 2.09 13.59 33.44
C VAL A 443 3.25 12.71 32.98
N LYS A 444 4.49 13.19 33.08
CA LYS A 444 5.68 12.40 32.70
C LYS A 444 5.83 11.14 33.55
N VAL A 445 5.59 11.22 34.86
CA VAL A 445 5.63 10.05 35.77
C VAL A 445 4.56 9.03 35.39
N LYS A 446 3.33 9.47 35.09
CA LYS A 446 2.24 8.57 34.66
C LYS A 446 2.55 7.88 33.32
N THR A 447 3.17 8.58 32.38
CA THR A 447 3.57 8.00 31.09
C THR A 447 4.68 6.96 31.25
N GLU A 448 5.69 7.23 32.09
CA GLU A 448 6.75 6.26 32.40
C GLU A 448 6.22 5.00 33.12
N GLU A 449 5.19 5.12 33.96
CA GLU A 449 4.52 3.97 34.58
C GLU A 449 3.73 3.13 33.57
N ILE A 450 3.08 3.76 32.58
CA ILE A 450 2.35 3.07 31.51
C ILE A 450 3.32 2.28 30.62
N VAL A 451 4.44 2.89 30.22
CA VAL A 451 5.48 2.23 29.40
C VAL A 451 6.06 1.02 30.12
N LYS A 452 6.38 1.14 31.41
CA LYS A 452 6.87 0.01 32.22
C LYS A 452 5.85 -1.11 32.34
N LYS A 453 4.56 -0.78 32.39
CA LYS A 453 3.48 -1.77 32.43
C LYS A 453 3.36 -2.52 31.10
N GLU A 454 3.45 -1.82 29.96
CA GLU A 454 3.45 -2.45 28.63
C GLU A 454 4.68 -3.33 28.39
N GLU A 455 5.86 -2.93 28.85
CA GLU A 455 7.08 -3.76 28.82
C GLU A 455 6.93 -5.04 29.67
N SER A 456 6.31 -4.93 30.84
CA SER A 456 6.04 -6.09 31.70
C SER A 456 5.01 -7.05 31.08
N ASP A 457 3.95 -6.51 30.47
CA ASP A 457 2.91 -7.32 29.82
C ASP A 457 3.44 -8.02 28.55
N ASN A 458 4.38 -7.40 27.82
CA ASN A 458 5.06 -8.02 26.68
C ASN A 458 6.04 -9.12 27.12
N THR A 459 6.74 -8.93 28.24
CA THR A 459 7.61 -9.97 28.80
C THR A 459 6.80 -11.20 29.23
N ILE A 460 5.67 -11.00 29.90
CA ILE A 460 4.76 -12.09 30.32
C ILE A 460 4.17 -12.82 29.10
N LYS A 461 3.87 -12.11 28.01
CA LYS A 461 3.40 -12.74 26.76
C LYS A 461 4.49 -13.61 26.12
N SER A 462 5.73 -13.13 26.06
CA SER A 462 6.88 -13.90 25.56
C SER A 462 7.10 -15.18 26.36
N GLU A 463 7.10 -15.10 27.70
CA GLU A 463 7.28 -16.27 28.56
C GLU A 463 6.14 -17.29 28.39
N ARG A 464 4.91 -16.82 28.14
CA ARG A 464 3.76 -17.70 27.89
C ARG A 464 3.84 -18.41 26.55
N GLU A 465 4.36 -17.74 25.51
CA GLU A 465 4.59 -18.35 24.19
C GLU A 465 5.68 -19.43 24.26
N ASP A 466 6.76 -19.20 25.01
CA ASP A 466 7.82 -20.18 25.23
C ASP A 466 7.33 -21.41 26.02
N LEU A 467 6.43 -21.22 26.99
CA LEU A 467 5.80 -22.32 27.72
C LEU A 467 4.90 -23.17 26.80
N ILE A 468 4.07 -22.53 25.97
CA ILE A 468 3.21 -23.24 25.00
C ILE A 468 4.05 -24.03 24.00
N LYS A 469 5.17 -23.46 23.53
CA LYS A 469 6.09 -24.15 22.62
C LYS A 469 6.73 -25.37 23.27
N THR A 470 7.12 -25.25 24.54
CA THR A 470 7.68 -26.35 25.33
C THR A 470 6.66 -27.47 25.56
N GLU A 471 5.41 -27.13 25.87
CA GLU A 471 4.32 -28.11 26.03
C GLU A 471 4.05 -28.89 24.73
N ASN A 472 4.02 -28.20 23.59
CA ASN A 472 3.84 -28.83 22.28
C ASN A 472 5.01 -29.79 21.94
N GLU A 473 6.25 -29.42 22.25
CA GLU A 473 7.41 -30.30 22.05
C GLU A 473 7.39 -31.54 22.95
N ILE A 474 6.86 -31.43 24.17
CA ILE A 474 6.66 -32.57 25.08
C ILE A 474 5.57 -33.48 24.55
N GLN A 475 4.47 -32.92 24.04
CA GLN A 475 3.36 -33.69 23.48
C GLN A 475 3.80 -34.48 22.23
N GLU A 476 4.56 -33.86 21.33
CA GLU A 476 5.12 -34.57 20.16
C GLU A 476 6.09 -35.70 20.54
N LYS A 477 6.88 -35.53 21.61
CA LYS A 477 7.78 -36.57 22.11
C LYS A 477 7.00 -37.74 22.72
N ASN A 478 5.92 -37.46 23.43
CA ASN A 478 5.04 -38.50 23.99
C ASN A 478 4.32 -39.28 22.88
N GLU A 479 3.81 -38.61 21.85
CA GLU A 479 3.17 -39.27 20.70
C GLU A 479 4.15 -40.10 19.86
N LYS A 480 5.44 -39.72 19.81
CA LYS A 480 6.50 -40.52 19.19
C LYS A 480 6.90 -41.72 20.06
N SER A 481 6.85 -41.58 21.39
CA SER A 481 7.09 -42.67 22.34
C SER A 481 5.99 -43.75 22.25
N GLU A 482 4.71 -43.34 22.26
CA GLU A 482 3.57 -44.25 22.12
C GLU A 482 3.56 -44.96 20.76
N ARG A 483 3.95 -44.27 19.67
CA ARG A 483 4.13 -44.91 18.35
C ARG A 483 5.25 -45.96 18.36
N ASN A 484 6.33 -45.77 19.10
CA ASN A 484 7.42 -46.73 19.17
C ASN A 484 7.12 -47.94 20.07
N GLU A 485 6.27 -47.80 21.10
CA GLU A 485 5.83 -48.95 21.92
C GLU A 485 4.85 -49.88 21.18
N VAL A 486 4.08 -49.36 20.22
CA VAL A 486 3.19 -50.18 19.39
C VAL A 486 3.98 -51.04 18.39
N TYR A 487 5.17 -50.62 17.98
CA TYR A 487 6.02 -51.38 17.04
C TYR A 487 6.92 -52.44 17.69
N THR A 488 7.14 -52.39 19.01
CA THR A 488 8.01 -53.36 19.71
C THR A 488 7.28 -54.57 20.31
N ASN A 489 5.95 -54.52 20.45
CA ASN A 489 5.14 -55.64 20.95
C ASN A 489 4.46 -56.51 19.88
N GLY A 490 4.76 -56.27 18.59
CA GLY A 490 4.22 -57.02 17.45
C GLY A 490 5.16 -58.08 16.90
N ASN A 491 5.75 -58.94 17.73
CA ASN A 491 6.42 -60.14 17.21
C ASN A 491 6.48 -61.28 18.25
N SER A 492 5.45 -62.11 18.28
CA SER A 492 5.56 -63.51 18.76
C SER A 492 4.42 -64.34 18.17
N THR A 493 4.73 -65.07 17.11
CA THR A 493 3.92 -66.17 16.57
C THR A 493 4.07 -67.42 17.44
N PRO A 494 3.01 -68.20 17.70
CA PRO A 494 3.14 -69.62 17.99
C PRO A 494 2.67 -70.48 16.80
N SER A 495 3.50 -71.46 16.47
CA SER A 495 3.26 -72.51 15.48
C SER A 495 2.06 -73.40 15.80
N ALA A 496 1.44 -73.89 14.72
CA ALA A 496 0.40 -74.91 14.71
C ALA A 496 0.86 -76.26 15.25
N VAL A 497 -0.02 -76.92 16.01
CA VAL A 497 -0.04 -78.37 16.25
C VAL A 497 -1.49 -78.84 16.10
N GLN A 498 -1.69 -79.90 15.31
CA GLN A 498 -2.94 -80.61 15.08
C GLN A 498 -3.37 -81.41 16.33
N GLU A 499 -4.67 -81.52 16.61
CA GLU A 499 -5.40 -82.80 16.71
C GLU A 499 -6.85 -82.60 17.21
N GLU A 500 -7.75 -83.28 16.50
CA GLU A 500 -9.02 -83.94 16.85
C GLU A 500 -10.06 -83.35 17.83
N GLY A 501 -11.33 -83.52 17.46
CA GLY A 501 -12.36 -83.96 18.42
C GLY A 501 -13.63 -83.10 18.54
N ASP A 502 -14.65 -83.53 17.80
CA ASP A 502 -16.07 -83.65 18.20
C ASP A 502 -17.01 -82.44 18.47
N SER A 503 -18.15 -82.57 17.79
CA SER A 503 -19.54 -82.33 18.22
C SER A 503 -20.16 -80.92 18.16
N GLU A 504 -21.00 -80.76 17.13
CA GLU A 504 -22.32 -80.09 17.03
C GLU A 504 -23.20 -80.07 18.33
N PRO A 505 -24.40 -79.41 18.37
CA PRO A 505 -25.08 -78.56 17.36
C PRO A 505 -25.82 -77.30 17.91
N GLY A 506 -26.31 -76.47 16.96
CA GLY A 506 -27.58 -75.73 17.06
C GLY A 506 -27.52 -74.39 17.80
N VAL A 507 -28.23 -73.33 17.43
CA VAL A 507 -29.65 -73.24 17.05
C VAL A 507 -29.92 -71.85 16.45
N THR A 508 -30.63 -71.82 15.32
CA THR A 508 -31.58 -70.82 14.76
C THR A 508 -31.48 -69.34 15.21
N GLY A 509 -31.41 -68.38 14.29
CA GLY A 509 -32.61 -67.85 13.62
C GLY A 509 -32.74 -66.31 13.83
N PRO A 510 -33.65 -65.61 13.14
CA PRO A 510 -33.25 -64.55 12.21
C PRO A 510 -33.87 -63.14 12.45
N GLU A 511 -33.40 -62.19 11.64
CA GLU A 511 -34.12 -61.06 10.98
C GLU A 511 -35.12 -60.15 11.75
N ASN A 512 -34.91 -58.83 11.66
CA ASN A 512 -35.89 -57.81 11.19
C ASN A 512 -35.23 -56.42 11.22
N ARG A 513 -35.08 -55.68 10.11
CA ARG A 513 -36.04 -54.84 9.34
C ARG A 513 -36.58 -53.59 10.06
N SER A 514 -36.19 -52.44 9.47
CA SER A 514 -36.92 -51.17 9.22
C SER A 514 -37.92 -50.60 10.24
N SER A 515 -37.84 -49.30 10.51
CA SER A 515 -38.61 -48.25 9.81
C SER A 515 -38.64 -46.93 10.59
N ASP A 516 -38.46 -45.82 9.87
CA ASP A 516 -39.12 -44.51 9.96
C ASP A 516 -39.72 -44.04 11.30
N ILE A 517 -39.28 -42.86 11.77
CA ILE A 517 -40.15 -41.85 12.39
C ILE A 517 -39.73 -40.45 11.92
N GLN A 518 -40.67 -39.78 11.25
CA GLN A 518 -40.75 -38.34 11.01
C GLN A 518 -41.38 -37.61 12.22
N ASN A 519 -41.23 -36.29 12.21
CA ASN A 519 -42.04 -35.23 12.83
C ASN A 519 -41.55 -34.54 14.12
N ASP A 520 -41.24 -33.26 13.92
CA ASP A 520 -41.94 -32.08 14.45
C ASP A 520 -41.40 -31.30 15.66
N LEU A 521 -41.43 -29.97 15.42
CA LEU A 521 -41.73 -28.84 16.30
C LEU A 521 -40.61 -28.19 17.15
N ALA A 522 -40.22 -27.02 16.64
CA ALA A 522 -40.31 -25.70 17.29
C ALA A 522 -40.01 -25.59 18.79
N THR A 523 -38.94 -24.87 19.13
CA THR A 523 -39.01 -23.53 19.76
C THR A 523 -37.71 -22.78 19.57
#